data_AF-A0A929ZU69-F1
#
_entry.id   AF-A0A929ZU69-F1
#
_cell.length_a   1.000
_cell.length_b   1.000
_cell.length_c   1.000
_cell.angle_alpha   90.00
_cell.angle_beta   90.00
_cell.angle_gamma   90.00
#
_symmetry.space_group_name_H-M   'P 1'
#
loop_
_entity.id
_entity.type
_entity.pdbx_description
1 polymer ?
#
loop_
_entity_poly.entity_id
_entity_poly.type
_entity_poly.pdbx_seq_one_letter_code
_entity_poly.pdbx_strand_id
1 'polypeptide(L)'
;MSTEMENKNEEFLDINSYEEIEENEQAALETLSVKELLSEMESIVNKPDAGAHAKKFNQLKDKAYHLIQDEIADKKHDFVEEGNDMEDFSYEHPEQSKYSALVSIFKEKLDAFNKNQEKEHQENLEKRNQIIEKLKNLYINTEPNTNLFRAIREIKEEWANAGAVAKSEFKNLNHNYFHHLNQFYQMLDLNKEYREQEYAHNLEKRKSIIARAEELINEVSVQKALNELQYLHRLWKE
;
A
#
# COMPACT_ATOMS: atom_id res chain seq x y z
N MET A 1 -9.12 -16.02 18.68
CA MET A 1 -9.84 -14.77 18.37
C MET A 1 -9.41 -14.31 16.98
N SER A 2 -9.88 -15.00 15.94
CA SER A 2 -9.36 -14.83 14.57
C SER A 2 -10.44 -14.92 13.50
N THR A 3 -11.61 -14.32 13.70
CA THR A 3 -12.72 -14.49 12.73
C THR A 3 -13.59 -13.24 12.51
N GLU A 4 -13.20 -12.04 12.96
CA GLU A 4 -14.11 -10.88 12.90
C GLU A 4 -13.52 -9.58 12.30
N MET A 5 -12.45 -9.64 11.51
CA MET A 5 -11.89 -8.43 10.86
C MET A 5 -11.65 -8.57 9.36
N GLU A 6 -12.58 -9.19 8.63
CA GLU A 6 -12.48 -9.26 7.16
C GLU A 6 -13.78 -8.93 6.42
N ASN A 7 -14.70 -8.20 7.06
CA ASN A 7 -15.99 -7.91 6.43
C ASN A 7 -16.50 -6.48 6.63
N LYS A 8 -15.61 -5.50 6.45
CA LYS A 8 -15.98 -4.08 6.29
C LYS A 8 -14.97 -3.39 5.38
N ASN A 9 -15.21 -3.45 4.06
CA ASN A 9 -14.99 -2.37 3.09
C ASN A 9 -15.04 -2.92 1.66
N GLU A 10 -16.22 -3.36 1.24
CA GLU A 10 -16.62 -3.28 -0.17
C GLU A 10 -18.07 -2.78 -0.16
N GLU A 11 -18.21 -1.45 -0.12
CA GLU A 11 -19.43 -0.79 -0.53
C GLU A 11 -19.56 -1.06 -2.04
N PHE A 12 -20.28 -2.12 -2.38
CA PHE A 12 -20.70 -2.43 -3.74
C PHE A 12 -21.67 -1.33 -4.16
N LEU A 13 -21.13 -0.25 -4.70
CA LEU A 13 -21.91 0.78 -5.35
C LEU A 13 -22.60 0.12 -6.57
N ASP A 14 -23.93 0.24 -6.60
CA ASP A 14 -24.81 -0.40 -7.56
C ASP A 14 -24.37 -0.11 -9.00
N ILE A 15 -24.03 -1.14 -9.76
CA ILE A 15 -23.51 -1.05 -11.13
C ILE A 15 -24.53 -0.33 -12.04
N ASN A 16 -25.83 -0.53 -11.80
CA ASN A 16 -26.89 0.17 -12.55
C ASN A 16 -26.90 1.68 -12.28
N SER A 17 -26.53 2.11 -11.07
CA SER A 17 -26.46 3.54 -10.73
C SER A 17 -25.29 4.25 -11.42
N TYR A 18 -24.17 3.54 -11.63
CA TYR A 18 -23.04 4.09 -12.37
C TYR A 18 -23.29 4.17 -13.86
N GLU A 19 -23.93 3.15 -14.44
CA GLU A 19 -24.27 3.14 -15.86
C GLU A 19 -25.29 4.25 -16.20
N GLU A 20 -26.32 4.47 -15.36
CA GLU A 20 -27.25 5.60 -15.52
C GLU A 20 -26.57 6.97 -15.34
N ILE A 21 -25.58 7.10 -14.44
CA ILE A 21 -24.82 8.35 -14.25
C ILE A 21 -23.88 8.61 -15.43
N GLU A 22 -23.17 7.59 -15.92
CA GLU A 22 -22.29 7.72 -17.10
C GLU A 22 -23.10 8.03 -18.36
N GLU A 23 -24.26 7.38 -18.60
CA GLU A 23 -25.13 7.70 -19.74
C GLU A 23 -25.69 9.12 -19.67
N ASN A 24 -26.10 9.59 -18.48
CA ASN A 24 -26.65 10.94 -18.30
C ASN A 24 -25.57 12.03 -18.41
N GLU A 25 -24.34 11.79 -17.92
CA GLU A 25 -23.20 12.69 -18.16
C GLU A 25 -22.85 12.77 -19.65
N GLN A 26 -22.92 11.64 -20.36
CA GLN A 26 -22.61 11.56 -21.79
C GLN A 26 -23.67 12.25 -22.66
N ALA A 27 -24.95 12.13 -22.30
CA ALA A 27 -26.06 12.86 -22.92
C ALA A 27 -25.99 14.37 -22.65
N ALA A 28 -25.64 14.80 -21.44
CA ALA A 28 -25.46 16.21 -21.11
C ALA A 28 -24.28 16.84 -21.88
N LEU A 29 -23.23 16.06 -22.14
CA LEU A 29 -22.12 16.48 -22.98
C LEU A 29 -22.58 16.76 -24.43
N GLU A 30 -23.59 16.06 -24.97
CA GLU A 30 -24.07 16.21 -26.37
C GLU A 30 -24.71 17.56 -26.71
N THR A 31 -25.19 18.30 -25.73
CA THR A 31 -25.84 19.59 -25.96
C THR A 31 -24.93 20.81 -25.80
N LEU A 32 -23.67 20.61 -25.38
CA LEU A 32 -22.77 21.70 -25.04
C LEU A 32 -22.11 22.31 -26.28
N SER A 33 -22.09 23.64 -26.32
CA SER A 33 -21.31 24.41 -27.29
C SER A 33 -19.81 24.31 -27.03
N VAL A 34 -19.00 24.63 -28.05
CA VAL A 34 -17.54 24.68 -27.94
C VAL A 34 -17.09 25.54 -26.75
N LYS A 35 -17.72 26.70 -26.54
CA LYS A 35 -17.38 27.60 -25.41
C LYS A 35 -17.63 26.98 -24.04
N GLU A 36 -18.71 26.22 -23.89
CA GLU A 36 -19.03 25.55 -22.63
C GLU A 36 -18.06 24.39 -22.37
N LEU A 37 -17.73 23.61 -23.39
CA LEU A 37 -16.73 22.54 -23.30
C LEU A 37 -15.35 23.08 -22.88
N LEU A 38 -14.92 24.20 -23.49
CA LEU A 38 -13.65 24.83 -23.12
C LEU A 38 -13.68 25.42 -21.70
N SER A 39 -14.84 25.89 -21.23
CA SER A 39 -14.99 26.39 -19.85
C SER A 39 -14.87 25.26 -18.82
N GLU A 40 -15.43 24.09 -19.12
CA GLU A 40 -15.26 22.88 -18.30
C GLU A 40 -13.81 22.37 -18.33
N MET A 41 -13.17 22.38 -19.52
CA MET A 41 -11.74 22.06 -19.63
C MET A 41 -10.89 23.01 -18.78
N GLU A 42 -11.16 24.32 -18.84
CA GLU A 42 -10.48 25.33 -18.02
C GLU A 42 -10.68 25.11 -16.52
N SER A 43 -11.89 24.74 -16.09
CA SER A 43 -12.19 24.35 -14.71
C SER A 43 -11.32 23.17 -14.26
N ILE A 44 -11.16 22.14 -15.11
CA ILE A 44 -10.28 21.00 -14.81
C ILE A 44 -8.82 21.44 -14.74
N VAL A 45 -8.35 22.23 -15.71
CA VAL A 45 -6.97 22.71 -15.74
C VAL A 45 -6.64 23.50 -14.48
N ASN A 46 -7.58 24.27 -13.92
CA ASN A 46 -7.32 25.08 -12.74
C ASN A 46 -7.29 24.31 -11.41
N LYS A 47 -7.64 23.02 -11.39
CA LYS A 47 -7.56 22.19 -10.19
C LYS A 47 -6.11 21.88 -9.78
N PRO A 48 -5.83 21.71 -8.47
CA PRO A 48 -4.51 21.32 -8.00
C PRO A 48 -4.11 19.90 -8.45
N ASP A 49 -5.11 19.02 -8.62
CA ASP A 49 -4.97 17.62 -9.03
C ASP A 49 -5.49 17.39 -10.46
N ALA A 50 -5.36 18.37 -11.35
CA ALA A 50 -5.88 18.30 -12.73
C ALA A 50 -5.58 16.97 -13.44
N GLY A 51 -4.37 16.41 -13.25
CA GLY A 51 -3.98 15.12 -13.83
C GLY A 51 -4.87 13.94 -13.44
N ALA A 52 -5.49 13.95 -12.25
CA ALA A 52 -6.44 12.92 -11.81
C ALA A 52 -7.73 12.90 -12.65
N HIS A 53 -8.03 13.99 -13.36
CA HIS A 53 -9.21 14.14 -14.20
C HIS A 53 -8.96 13.87 -15.70
N ALA A 54 -7.90 13.14 -16.04
CA ALA A 54 -7.52 12.85 -17.44
C ALA A 54 -8.64 12.22 -18.28
N LYS A 55 -9.45 11.29 -17.71
CA LYS A 55 -10.59 10.69 -18.43
C LYS A 55 -11.57 11.76 -18.90
N LYS A 56 -12.04 12.60 -17.97
CA LYS A 56 -13.01 13.68 -18.25
C LYS A 56 -12.43 14.75 -19.17
N PHE A 57 -11.18 15.16 -18.95
CA PHE A 57 -10.52 16.14 -19.80
C PHE A 57 -10.40 15.64 -21.25
N ASN A 58 -10.02 14.38 -21.46
CA ASN A 58 -9.90 13.82 -22.80
C ASN A 58 -11.25 13.70 -23.51
N GLN A 59 -12.32 13.33 -22.80
CA GLN A 59 -13.69 13.33 -23.36
C GLN A 59 -14.10 14.74 -23.83
N LEU A 60 -13.87 15.77 -23.01
CA LEU A 60 -14.15 17.16 -23.37
C LEU A 60 -13.27 17.63 -24.55
N LYS A 61 -11.98 17.29 -24.53
CA LYS A 61 -11.02 17.61 -25.58
C LYS A 61 -11.45 17.03 -26.92
N ASP A 62 -11.75 15.74 -26.97
CA ASP A 62 -12.13 15.05 -28.20
C ASP A 62 -13.43 15.64 -28.76
N LYS A 63 -14.40 15.92 -27.89
CA LYS A 63 -15.65 16.55 -28.31
C LYS A 63 -15.47 17.97 -28.85
N ALA A 64 -14.72 18.81 -28.14
CA ALA A 64 -14.43 20.17 -28.59
C ALA A 64 -13.68 20.18 -29.92
N TYR A 65 -12.74 19.24 -30.10
CA TYR A 65 -12.04 19.07 -31.37
C TYR A 65 -13.01 18.74 -32.51
N HIS A 66 -13.90 17.77 -32.33
CA HIS A 66 -14.87 17.38 -33.35
C HIS A 66 -15.78 18.55 -33.76
N LEU A 67 -16.39 19.26 -32.79
CA LEU A 67 -17.26 20.41 -33.10
C LEU A 67 -16.51 21.53 -33.85
N ILE A 68 -15.25 21.79 -33.48
CA ILE A 68 -14.43 22.78 -34.19
C ILE A 68 -14.15 22.31 -35.63
N GLN A 69 -13.82 21.04 -35.84
CA GLN A 69 -13.56 20.51 -37.18
C GLN A 69 -14.80 20.49 -38.06
N ASP A 70 -15.96 20.15 -37.48
CA ASP A 70 -17.24 20.15 -38.19
C ASP A 70 -17.60 21.57 -38.66
N GLU A 71 -17.46 22.59 -37.80
CA GLU A 71 -17.71 23.99 -38.20
C GLU A 71 -16.74 24.45 -39.29
N ILE A 72 -15.46 24.07 -39.22
CA ILE A 72 -14.48 24.38 -40.28
C ILE A 72 -14.88 23.70 -41.59
N ALA A 73 -15.36 22.45 -41.53
CA ALA A 73 -15.79 21.71 -42.70
C ALA A 73 -17.04 22.32 -43.34
N ASP A 74 -18.02 22.75 -42.53
CA ASP A 74 -19.22 23.45 -43.00
C ASP A 74 -18.84 24.77 -43.68
N LYS A 75 -17.95 25.57 -43.06
CA LYS A 75 -17.43 26.81 -43.68
C LYS A 75 -16.70 26.56 -44.99
N LYS A 76 -15.96 25.45 -45.08
CA LYS A 76 -15.27 25.04 -46.30
C LYS A 76 -16.27 24.65 -47.39
N HIS A 77 -17.32 23.93 -47.02
CA HIS A 77 -18.38 23.53 -47.93
C HIS A 77 -19.10 24.76 -48.51
N ASP A 78 -19.56 25.67 -47.64
CA ASP A 78 -20.23 26.92 -48.05
C ASP A 78 -19.34 27.75 -48.99
N PHE A 79 -18.05 27.87 -48.68
CA PHE A 79 -17.09 28.62 -49.49
C PHE A 79 -16.94 28.06 -50.92
N VAL A 80 -16.97 26.73 -51.07
CA VAL A 80 -16.89 26.06 -52.38
C VAL A 80 -18.23 26.17 -53.13
N GLU A 81 -19.37 26.09 -52.44
CA GLU A 81 -20.69 26.28 -53.05
C GLU A 81 -20.89 27.68 -53.63
N GLU A 82 -20.27 28.70 -53.02
CA GLU A 82 -20.21 30.06 -53.56
C GLU A 82 -19.37 30.19 -54.85
N GLY A 83 -18.72 29.11 -55.30
CA GLY A 83 -17.95 29.03 -56.55
C GLY A 83 -16.48 29.41 -56.40
N ASN A 84 -15.97 29.52 -55.17
CA ASN A 84 -14.55 29.77 -54.91
C ASN A 84 -13.72 28.49 -55.03
N ASP A 85 -12.42 28.63 -55.31
CA ASP A 85 -11.50 27.48 -55.37
C ASP A 85 -11.20 26.96 -53.96
N MET A 86 -11.16 25.63 -53.79
CA MET A 86 -10.86 24.99 -52.51
C MET A 86 -9.46 25.36 -51.99
N GLU A 87 -8.51 25.59 -52.89
CA GLU A 87 -7.13 25.96 -52.53
C GLU A 87 -7.03 27.33 -51.84
N ASP A 88 -8.02 28.20 -52.05
CA ASP A 88 -8.08 29.54 -51.47
C ASP A 88 -8.80 29.59 -50.10
N PHE A 89 -9.32 28.46 -49.61
CA PHE A 89 -10.04 28.41 -48.34
C PHE A 89 -9.11 28.65 -47.14
N SER A 90 -9.44 29.66 -46.34
CA SER A 90 -8.75 29.97 -45.08
C SER A 90 -9.77 30.36 -44.01
N TYR A 91 -9.87 29.53 -42.97
CA TYR A 91 -10.71 29.78 -41.80
C TYR A 91 -10.02 29.25 -40.55
N GLU A 92 -9.97 30.09 -39.51
CA GLU A 92 -9.52 29.71 -38.18
C GLU A 92 -10.69 29.91 -37.21
N HIS A 93 -11.08 28.82 -36.54
CA HIS A 93 -12.19 28.86 -35.59
C HIS A 93 -11.84 29.80 -34.40
N PRO A 94 -12.74 30.68 -33.94
CA PRO A 94 -12.45 31.67 -32.90
C PRO A 94 -11.88 31.09 -31.60
N GLU A 95 -12.29 29.87 -31.25
CA GLU A 95 -11.87 29.18 -30.04
C GLU A 95 -10.63 28.27 -30.22
N GLN A 96 -10.05 28.19 -31.43
CA GLN A 96 -8.93 27.28 -31.75
C GLN A 96 -7.70 27.54 -30.86
N SER A 97 -7.38 28.82 -30.64
CA SER A 97 -6.25 29.22 -29.79
C SER A 97 -6.49 28.82 -28.32
N LYS A 98 -7.70 29.05 -27.80
CA LYS A 98 -8.06 28.68 -26.42
C LYS A 98 -8.03 27.17 -26.22
N TYR A 99 -8.60 26.40 -27.16
CA TYR A 99 -8.53 24.94 -27.16
C TYR A 99 -7.07 24.45 -27.10
N SER A 100 -6.22 24.94 -27.99
CA SER A 100 -4.82 24.54 -28.09
C SER A 100 -4.05 24.86 -26.80
N ALA A 101 -4.29 26.04 -26.22
CA ALA A 101 -3.68 26.44 -24.95
C ALA A 101 -4.09 25.51 -23.80
N LEU A 102 -5.39 25.22 -23.66
CA LEU A 102 -5.89 24.33 -22.60
C LEU A 102 -5.33 22.92 -22.71
N VAL A 103 -5.22 22.37 -23.94
CA VAL A 103 -4.61 21.06 -24.18
C VAL A 103 -3.14 21.05 -23.78
N SER A 104 -2.38 22.10 -24.12
CA SER A 104 -0.97 22.21 -23.75
C SER A 104 -0.79 22.28 -22.23
N ILE A 105 -1.54 23.15 -21.55
CA ILE A 105 -1.46 23.30 -20.09
C ILE A 105 -1.85 21.99 -19.40
N PHE A 106 -2.91 21.32 -19.87
CA PHE A 106 -3.32 20.05 -19.27
C PHE A 106 -2.26 18.97 -19.43
N LYS A 107 -1.59 18.90 -20.60
CA LYS A 107 -0.49 17.97 -20.82
C LYS A 107 0.65 18.19 -19.82
N GLU A 108 1.07 19.44 -19.62
CA GLU A 108 2.11 19.77 -18.62
C GLU A 108 1.69 19.37 -17.19
N LYS A 109 0.43 19.61 -16.84
CA LYS A 109 -0.12 19.21 -15.53
C LYS A 109 -0.22 17.69 -15.36
N LEU A 110 -0.60 16.97 -16.41
CA LEU A 110 -0.68 15.51 -16.40
C LEU A 110 0.71 14.88 -16.23
N ASP A 111 1.70 15.39 -16.97
CA ASP A 111 3.09 14.93 -16.86
C ASP A 111 3.64 15.18 -15.44
N ALA A 112 3.38 16.36 -14.88
CA ALA A 112 3.77 16.69 -13.51
C ALA A 112 3.06 15.80 -12.47
N PHE A 113 1.76 15.55 -12.63
CA PHE A 113 0.97 14.67 -11.76
C PHE A 113 1.51 13.24 -11.77
N ASN A 114 1.74 12.68 -12.95
CA ASN A 114 2.28 11.32 -13.11
C ASN A 114 3.68 11.20 -12.49
N LYS A 115 4.54 12.20 -12.70
CA LYS A 115 5.89 12.23 -12.11
C LYS A 115 5.84 12.29 -10.58
N ASN A 116 4.93 13.07 -10.02
CA ASN A 116 4.76 13.17 -8.56
C ASN A 116 4.22 11.87 -7.96
N GLN A 117 3.21 11.25 -8.60
CA GLN A 117 2.68 9.95 -8.18
C GLN A 117 3.75 8.85 -8.23
N GLU A 118 4.54 8.79 -9.31
CA GLU A 118 5.64 7.82 -9.42
C GLU A 118 6.68 8.02 -8.31
N LYS A 119 7.05 9.28 -8.06
CA LYS A 119 7.97 9.63 -6.98
C LYS A 119 7.42 9.22 -5.61
N GLU A 120 6.16 9.52 -5.32
CA GLU A 120 5.51 9.15 -4.06
C GLU A 120 5.43 7.63 -3.89
N HIS A 121 5.07 6.90 -4.95
CA HIS A 121 5.07 5.44 -4.93
C HIS A 121 6.46 4.85 -4.67
N GLN A 122 7.50 5.44 -5.24
CA GLN A 122 8.88 5.02 -5.02
C GLN A 122 9.33 5.30 -3.57
N GLU A 123 9.03 6.48 -3.03
CA GLU A 123 9.32 6.83 -1.62
C GLU A 123 8.58 5.89 -0.65
N ASN A 124 7.30 5.60 -0.93
CA ASN A 124 6.51 4.65 -0.15
C ASN A 124 7.04 3.21 -0.26
N LEU A 125 7.53 2.80 -1.44
CA LEU A 125 8.17 1.50 -1.65
C LEU A 125 9.43 1.37 -0.80
N GLU A 126 10.30 2.38 -0.81
CA GLU A 126 11.51 2.42 0.02
C GLU A 126 11.17 2.36 1.51
N LYS A 127 10.20 3.16 1.96
CA LYS A 127 9.71 3.15 3.34
C LYS A 127 9.18 1.76 3.74
N ARG A 128 8.37 1.12 2.90
CA ARG A 128 7.84 -0.23 3.16
C ARG A 128 8.95 -1.27 3.24
N ASN A 129 9.95 -1.21 2.36
CA ASN A 129 11.12 -2.10 2.43
C ASN A 129 11.91 -1.89 3.73
N GLN A 130 12.13 -0.64 4.16
CA GLN A 130 12.79 -0.35 5.43
C GLN A 130 12.01 -0.90 6.63
N ILE A 131 10.67 -0.81 6.62
CA ILE A 131 9.81 -1.40 7.66
C ILE A 131 9.98 -2.92 7.72
N ILE A 132 10.03 -3.57 6.55
CA ILE A 132 10.28 -5.02 6.45
C ILE A 132 11.66 -5.37 7.02
N GLU A 133 12.71 -4.61 6.71
CA GLU A 133 14.05 -4.85 7.28
C GLU A 133 14.09 -4.63 8.81
N LYS A 134 13.38 -3.62 9.33
CA LYS A 134 13.20 -3.46 10.78
C LYS A 134 12.52 -4.70 11.40
N LEU A 135 11.50 -5.24 10.74
CA LEU A 135 10.80 -6.45 11.18
C LEU A 135 11.70 -7.69 11.17
N LYS A 136 12.52 -7.87 10.14
CA LYS A 136 13.52 -8.95 10.08
C LYS A 136 14.51 -8.88 11.24
N ASN A 137 15.06 -7.69 11.47
CA ASN A 137 16.02 -7.49 12.55
C ASN A 137 15.42 -7.79 13.93
N LEU A 138 14.11 -7.59 14.10
CA LEU A 138 13.40 -7.83 15.36
C LEU A 138 13.35 -9.31 15.78
N TYR A 139 13.66 -10.27 14.91
CA TYR A 139 13.77 -11.68 15.31
C TYR A 139 15.12 -12.33 14.96
N ILE A 140 15.97 -11.66 14.18
CA ILE A 140 17.32 -12.14 13.85
C ILE A 140 18.36 -11.58 14.83
N ASN A 141 18.28 -10.29 15.15
CA ASN A 141 19.31 -9.55 15.90
C ASN A 141 18.70 -8.84 17.12
N THR A 142 17.90 -9.56 17.92
CA THR A 142 17.23 -8.97 19.08
C THR A 142 18.20 -8.75 20.23
N GLU A 143 18.35 -7.50 20.67
CA GLU A 143 19.08 -7.19 21.91
C GLU A 143 18.31 -7.72 23.14
N PRO A 144 18.98 -8.29 24.17
CA PRO A 144 18.33 -8.97 25.30
C PRO A 144 17.27 -8.14 26.05
N ASN A 145 17.38 -6.81 26.02
CA ASN A 145 16.46 -5.88 26.72
C ASN A 145 15.43 -5.22 25.80
N THR A 146 15.27 -5.70 24.56
CA THR A 146 14.33 -5.13 23.60
C THR A 146 12.89 -5.40 24.03
N ASN A 147 12.07 -4.35 24.10
CA ASN A 147 10.63 -4.52 24.25
C ASN A 147 9.99 -4.89 22.90
N LEU A 148 9.94 -6.20 22.62
CA LEU A 148 9.43 -6.77 21.38
C LEU A 148 7.97 -6.37 21.10
N PHE A 149 7.12 -6.25 22.13
CA PHE A 149 5.72 -5.86 21.99
C PHE A 149 5.56 -4.41 21.52
N ARG A 150 6.38 -3.50 22.06
CA ARG A 150 6.37 -2.11 21.60
C ARG A 150 6.91 -2.01 20.16
N ALA A 151 8.04 -2.66 19.89
CA ALA A 151 8.68 -2.61 18.58
C ALA A 151 7.77 -3.18 17.47
N ILE A 152 7.10 -4.32 17.69
CA ILE A 152 6.19 -4.88 16.68
C ILE A 152 4.95 -4.00 16.47
N ARG A 153 4.47 -3.33 17.52
CA ARG A 153 3.36 -2.38 17.41
C ARG A 153 3.75 -1.18 16.55
N GLU A 154 4.91 -0.58 16.82
CA GLU A 154 5.46 0.53 16.02
C GLU A 154 5.60 0.12 14.54
N ILE A 155 6.13 -1.08 14.25
CA ILE A 155 6.25 -1.61 12.89
C ILE A 155 4.89 -1.75 12.19
N LYS A 156 3.87 -2.24 12.90
CA LYS A 156 2.50 -2.36 12.33
C LYS A 156 1.88 -1.00 12.06
N GLU A 157 2.07 -0.04 12.96
CA GLU A 157 1.61 1.33 12.79
C GLU A 157 2.34 2.01 11.61
N GLU A 158 3.66 1.85 11.50
CA GLU A 158 4.44 2.36 10.35
C GLU A 158 3.96 1.75 9.03
N TRP A 159 3.69 0.43 9.00
CA TRP A 159 3.20 -0.28 7.81
C TRP A 159 1.83 0.21 7.34
N ALA A 160 0.90 0.41 8.29
CA ALA A 160 -0.44 0.94 7.98
C ALA A 160 -0.36 2.38 7.42
N ASN A 161 0.61 3.16 7.86
CA ASN A 161 0.82 4.56 7.47
C ASN A 161 1.88 4.76 6.37
N ALA A 162 2.28 3.70 5.66
CA ALA A 162 3.36 3.76 4.66
C ALA A 162 2.91 4.22 3.27
N GLY A 163 1.63 4.59 3.09
CA GLY A 163 1.11 5.08 1.81
C GLY A 163 0.97 3.99 0.74
N ALA A 164 0.48 4.38 -0.44
CA ALA A 164 0.28 3.48 -1.58
C ALA A 164 1.57 3.29 -2.39
N VAL A 165 1.69 2.12 -3.01
CA VAL A 165 2.79 1.75 -3.91
C VAL A 165 2.24 1.32 -5.26
N ALA A 166 3.10 1.25 -6.27
CA ALA A 166 2.74 0.72 -7.58
C ALA A 166 2.13 -0.69 -7.46
N LYS A 167 1.08 -0.96 -8.27
CA LYS A 167 0.33 -2.23 -8.23
C LYS A 167 1.22 -3.45 -8.49
N SER A 168 2.28 -3.29 -9.29
CA SER A 168 3.26 -4.35 -9.57
C SER A 168 4.01 -4.81 -8.33
N GLU A 169 4.37 -3.87 -7.44
CA GLU A 169 5.18 -4.14 -6.25
C GLU A 169 4.36 -4.58 -5.05
N PHE A 170 3.09 -4.14 -4.98
CA PHE A 170 2.22 -4.35 -3.82
C PHE A 170 2.14 -5.83 -3.39
N LYS A 171 1.95 -6.75 -4.33
CA LYS A 171 1.79 -8.18 -4.03
C LYS A 171 3.03 -8.76 -3.38
N ASN A 172 4.22 -8.45 -3.90
CA ASN A 172 5.49 -8.95 -3.38
C ASN A 172 5.76 -8.36 -2.00
N LEU A 173 5.67 -7.03 -1.87
CA LEU A 173 5.81 -6.32 -0.60
C LEU A 173 4.92 -6.91 0.50
N ASN A 174 3.64 -7.11 0.19
CA ASN A 174 2.67 -7.61 1.16
C ASN A 174 3.00 -9.05 1.59
N HIS A 175 3.33 -9.93 0.63
CA HIS A 175 3.75 -11.30 0.94
C HIS A 175 5.01 -11.32 1.82
N ASN A 176 6.00 -10.49 1.49
CA ASN A 176 7.26 -10.40 2.22
C ASN A 176 7.05 -9.92 3.66
N TYR A 177 6.28 -8.84 3.84
CA TYR A 177 5.90 -8.35 5.17
C TYR A 177 5.22 -9.42 6.03
N PHE A 178 4.18 -10.08 5.50
CA PHE A 178 3.46 -11.10 6.26
C PHE A 178 4.27 -12.37 6.51
N HIS A 179 5.16 -12.74 5.59
CA HIS A 179 6.12 -13.81 5.82
C HIS A 179 6.99 -13.51 7.05
N HIS A 180 7.60 -12.32 7.12
CA HIS A 180 8.45 -11.94 8.26
C HIS A 180 7.65 -11.70 9.54
N LEU A 181 6.41 -11.25 9.44
CA LEU A 181 5.51 -11.15 10.58
C LEU A 181 5.24 -12.54 11.18
N ASN A 182 5.01 -13.55 10.34
CA ASN A 182 4.86 -14.93 10.77
C ASN A 182 6.14 -15.49 11.38
N GLN A 183 7.31 -15.19 10.81
CA GLN A 183 8.61 -15.58 11.38
C GLN A 183 8.83 -14.98 12.78
N PHE A 184 8.48 -13.70 12.97
CA PHE A 184 8.54 -13.06 14.28
C PHE A 184 7.68 -13.81 15.32
N TYR A 185 6.45 -14.20 14.97
CA TYR A 185 5.58 -14.95 15.87
C TYR A 185 6.10 -16.38 16.14
N GLN A 186 6.62 -17.07 15.14
CA GLN A 186 7.25 -18.40 15.32
C GLN A 186 8.43 -18.33 16.29
N MET A 187 9.26 -17.28 16.20
CA MET A 187 10.36 -17.08 17.15
C MET A 187 9.85 -16.89 18.59
N LEU A 188 8.74 -16.17 18.79
CA LEU A 188 8.16 -16.00 20.13
C LEU A 188 7.68 -17.33 20.71
N ASP A 189 7.03 -18.16 19.89
CA ASP A 189 6.55 -19.48 20.31
C ASP A 189 7.71 -20.43 20.62
N LEU A 190 8.73 -20.48 19.75
CA LEU A 190 9.96 -21.27 19.99
C LEU A 190 10.67 -20.86 21.29
N ASN A 191 10.77 -19.55 21.57
CA ASN A 191 11.36 -19.04 22.81
C ASN A 191 10.54 -19.39 24.05
N LYS A 192 9.23 -19.55 23.91
CA LYS A 192 8.37 -20.03 24.99
C LYS A 192 8.59 -21.53 25.22
N GLU A 193 8.55 -22.33 24.16
CA GLU A 193 8.79 -23.78 24.22
C GLU A 193 10.17 -24.11 24.80
N TYR A 194 11.21 -23.38 24.39
CA TYR A 194 12.56 -23.54 24.92
C TYR A 194 12.63 -23.29 26.44
N ARG A 195 12.00 -22.21 26.92
CA ARG A 195 11.93 -21.92 28.37
C ARG A 195 11.18 -22.99 29.14
N GLU A 196 10.08 -23.50 28.59
CA GLU A 196 9.32 -24.59 29.20
C GLU A 196 10.15 -25.88 29.30
N GLN A 197 10.90 -26.23 28.24
CA GLN A 197 11.83 -27.36 28.26
C GLN A 197 12.97 -27.17 29.27
N GLU A 198 13.53 -25.97 29.35
CA GLU A 198 14.59 -25.65 30.31
C GLU A 198 14.08 -25.80 31.75
N TYR A 199 12.87 -25.28 32.04
CA TYR A 199 12.24 -25.45 33.34
C TYR A 199 11.94 -26.92 33.66
N ALA A 200 11.47 -27.70 32.68
CA ALA A 200 11.23 -29.14 32.86
C ALA A 200 12.52 -29.90 33.20
N HIS A 201 13.61 -29.64 32.48
CA HIS A 201 14.93 -30.23 32.72
C HIS A 201 15.50 -29.84 34.09
N ASN A 202 15.40 -28.57 34.46
CA ASN A 202 15.85 -28.09 35.77
C ASN A 202 15.02 -28.70 36.91
N LEU A 203 13.71 -28.86 36.72
CA LEU A 203 12.85 -29.55 37.67
C LEU A 203 13.22 -31.02 37.81
N GLU A 204 13.50 -31.71 36.70
CA GLU A 204 13.92 -33.12 36.70
C GLU A 204 15.26 -33.30 37.45
N LYS A 205 16.26 -32.47 37.15
CA LYS A 205 17.53 -32.44 37.88
C LYS A 205 17.31 -32.25 39.37
N ARG A 206 16.49 -31.26 39.76
CA ARG A 206 16.18 -30.99 41.17
C ARG A 206 15.49 -32.18 41.84
N LYS A 207 14.53 -32.82 41.16
CA LYS A 207 13.87 -34.04 41.65
C LYS A 207 14.85 -35.20 41.84
N SER A 208 15.77 -35.40 40.90
CA SER A 208 16.81 -36.44 40.99
C SER A 208 17.74 -36.20 42.19
N ILE A 209 18.15 -34.95 42.43
CA ILE A 209 18.95 -34.59 43.62
C ILE A 209 18.19 -34.90 44.91
N ILE A 210 16.89 -34.56 44.98
CA ILE A 210 16.05 -34.84 46.15
C ILE A 210 15.93 -36.35 46.37
N ALA A 211 15.57 -37.11 45.34
CA ALA A 211 15.42 -38.57 45.43
C ALA A 211 16.73 -39.23 45.90
N ARG A 212 17.88 -38.80 45.36
CA ARG A 212 19.18 -39.31 45.79
C ARG A 212 19.50 -38.93 47.24
N ALA A 213 19.14 -37.73 47.67
CA ALA A 213 19.31 -37.32 49.07
C ALA A 213 18.41 -38.12 50.03
N GLU A 214 17.19 -38.48 49.62
CA GLU A 214 16.29 -39.35 50.39
C GLU A 214 16.85 -40.77 50.53
N GLU A 215 17.48 -41.32 49.48
CA GLU A 215 18.15 -42.64 49.53
C GLU A 215 19.28 -42.68 50.56
N LEU A 216 20.00 -41.57 50.78
CA LEU A 216 21.10 -41.50 51.74
C LEU A 216 20.66 -41.77 53.19
N ILE A 217 19.37 -41.67 53.51
CA ILE A 217 18.83 -42.04 54.83
C ILE A 217 19.09 -43.52 55.14
N ASN A 218 19.13 -44.37 54.11
CA ASN A 218 19.33 -45.81 54.23
C ASN A 218 20.81 -46.23 54.10
N GLU A 219 21.73 -45.30 53.90
CA GLU A 219 23.16 -45.60 53.76
C GLU A 219 23.79 -45.92 55.13
N VAL A 220 24.46 -47.07 55.23
CA VAL A 220 25.05 -47.58 56.48
C VAL A 220 26.31 -46.80 56.85
N SER A 221 27.08 -46.34 55.87
CA SER A 221 28.31 -45.58 56.12
C SER A 221 28.03 -44.09 56.23
N VAL A 222 28.02 -43.58 57.47
CA VAL A 222 27.83 -42.16 57.78
C VAL A 222 28.81 -41.25 57.01
N GLN A 223 30.07 -41.67 56.86
CA GLN A 223 31.06 -40.87 56.14
C GLN A 223 30.76 -40.80 54.63
N LYS A 224 30.26 -41.88 54.02
CA LYS A 224 29.86 -41.89 52.61
C LYS A 224 28.62 -41.03 52.40
N ALA A 225 27.60 -41.19 53.25
CA ALA A 225 26.39 -40.39 53.20
C ALA A 225 26.69 -38.88 53.32
N LEU A 226 27.59 -38.49 54.23
CA LEU A 226 28.00 -37.09 54.40
C LEU A 226 28.70 -36.53 53.15
N ASN A 227 29.66 -37.28 52.58
CA ASN A 227 30.41 -36.83 51.40
C ASN A 227 29.48 -36.68 50.18
N GLU A 228 28.55 -37.62 49.99
CA GLU A 228 27.61 -37.60 48.88
C GLU A 228 26.55 -36.49 49.05
N LEU A 229 26.05 -36.27 50.26
CA LEU A 229 25.15 -35.15 50.55
C LEU A 229 25.81 -33.79 50.28
N GLN A 230 27.09 -33.62 50.64
CA GLN A 230 27.84 -32.40 50.32
C GLN A 230 28.00 -32.20 48.81
N TYR A 231 28.16 -33.28 48.05
CA TYR A 231 28.19 -33.23 46.59
C TYR A 231 26.83 -32.82 46.00
N LEU A 232 25.75 -33.43 46.47
CA LEU A 232 24.38 -33.06 46.08
C LEU A 232 24.05 -31.60 46.40
N HIS A 233 24.50 -31.07 47.55
CA HIS A 233 24.36 -29.65 47.89
C HIS A 233 25.09 -28.70 46.94
N ARG A 234 26.23 -29.12 46.35
CA ARG A 234 26.91 -28.32 45.32
C ARG A 234 26.09 -28.33 44.04
N LEU A 235 25.64 -29.51 43.60
CA LEU A 235 24.78 -29.66 42.42
C LEU A 235 23.44 -28.92 42.53
N TRP A 236 22.92 -28.69 43.74
CA TRP A 236 21.67 -27.95 43.95
C TRP A 236 21.81 -26.43 43.78
N LYS A 237 23.02 -25.90 44.05
CA LYS A 237 23.34 -24.47 43.98
C LYS A 237 23.73 -24.02 42.57
N GLU A 238 24.21 -24.94 41.75
CA GLU A 238 24.39 -24.79 40.30
C GLU A 238 23.05 -24.89 39.57
#